data_AF-A0A0S8KPW6-F1
#
_entry.id   AF-A0A0S8KPW6-F1
#
_cell.length_a   1.000
_cell.length_b   1.000
_cell.length_c   1.000
_cell.angle_alpha   90.00
_cell.angle_beta   90.00
_cell.angle_gamma   90.00
#
_symmetry.space_group_name_H-M   'P 1'
#
loop_
_entity.id
_entity.type
_entity.pdbx_description
1 polymer ?
#
loop_
_entity_poly.entity_id
_entity_poly.type
_entity_poly.pdbx_seq_one_letter_code
_entity_poly.pdbx_strand_id
1 'polypeptide(L)'
;MSEKETITQRTKNIILRTAIASLVIGMPALAIFVSRSFMHVFPDRLDLMLINIMGGLGMCGFVFGVFTVRRISCLATALAITALAISFYQTHMSNPFVHDASYRLMMSVLAYGSILLIFAVAVVCTVITKSKKSLSLGIITSVALLLNSAICAAWADLTHRYKLELPCHWNIWELGQAMEAYARDNNGRFPDPNSWCDVLLGNPRLSTEDFICPSIDIRDINHERLFFRPVPEVGKCHFAMNPDCGPNSPEDTVLLFEAGQGWNQFGGPEEVSTERHRKDGSMVVLKDGRTRIVYAETIAHLNWGDGKIRSAEGLVGRPTNARKPDSDEELQYWLKNMVWFYRFGNEEIRAATGLAKEEIDAALKKYDVRPDNGPKRAKDASLWVLPYPGGRHPRVGFLEGAIDPQRETKFCVLTPWDQNSYVVVDLPEAIWSNLGLIYLAHTHIDTIWSKQGIELPKLEWNRYRNGALDIERKLPNGIVFGAKVERTRAAVRMEMWLTNGTEQRLSDLRIQICVMTKMAAGFAQQTNDNKVFTNPYVACRSDDGKRWIITAWEGCHRPWGNAKCPCFHSDPKFPDLEPGETKRLRGWLSFYEGTDINAEFKRIEETGWRQP
;
A
#
# COMPACT_ATOMS: atom_id res chain seq x y z
N MET A 1 24.99 23.23 -68.65
CA MET A 1 24.57 22.12 -67.76
C MET A 1 24.08 20.99 -68.65
N SER A 2 24.76 19.85 -68.59
CA SER A 2 24.52 18.76 -69.56
C SER A 2 23.19 18.06 -69.25
N GLU A 3 22.55 17.49 -70.27
CA GLU A 3 21.31 16.73 -70.18
C GLU A 3 21.34 15.62 -69.11
N LYS A 4 22.55 15.10 -68.80
CA LYS A 4 22.81 14.17 -67.70
C LYS A 4 22.62 14.77 -66.31
N GLU A 5 22.96 16.04 -66.08
CA GLU A 5 22.75 16.71 -64.79
C GLU A 5 21.26 16.96 -64.54
N THR A 6 20.53 17.34 -65.58
CA THR A 6 19.08 17.61 -65.50
C THR A 6 18.29 16.32 -65.22
N ILE A 7 18.64 15.20 -65.87
CA ILE A 7 18.04 13.88 -65.62
C ILE A 7 18.37 13.42 -64.19
N THR A 8 19.60 13.60 -63.74
CA THR A 8 20.03 13.19 -62.38
C THR A 8 19.30 13.97 -61.29
N GLN A 9 19.06 15.27 -61.50
CA GLN A 9 18.36 16.11 -60.53
C GLN A 9 16.86 15.83 -60.50
N ARG A 10 16.25 15.52 -61.67
CA ARG A 10 14.84 15.12 -61.77
C ARG A 10 14.59 13.79 -61.07
N THR A 11 15.48 12.81 -61.23
CA THR A 11 15.40 11.52 -60.55
C THR A 11 15.58 11.65 -59.04
N LYS A 12 16.51 12.49 -58.57
CA LYS A 12 16.68 12.77 -57.12
C LYS A 12 15.44 13.41 -56.51
N ASN A 13 14.81 14.35 -57.22
CA ASN A 13 13.59 15.01 -56.73
C ASN A 13 12.38 14.07 -56.72
N ILE A 14 12.27 13.14 -57.67
CA ILE A 14 11.22 12.11 -57.67
C ILE A 14 11.43 11.17 -56.48
N ILE A 15 12.65 10.66 -56.27
CA ILE A 15 12.97 9.77 -55.13
C ILE A 15 12.70 10.46 -53.79
N LEU A 16 13.08 11.72 -53.64
CA LEU A 16 12.85 12.47 -52.42
C LEU A 16 11.35 12.69 -52.15
N ARG A 17 10.57 13.00 -53.19
CA ARG A 17 9.11 13.18 -53.07
C ARG A 17 8.41 11.86 -52.73
N THR A 18 8.83 10.75 -53.31
CA THR A 18 8.27 9.42 -53.00
C THR A 18 8.62 9.01 -51.57
N ALA A 19 9.85 9.25 -51.09
CA ALA A 19 10.25 8.96 -49.72
C ALA A 19 9.48 9.81 -48.69
N ILE A 20 9.26 11.10 -48.98
CA ILE A 20 8.45 11.98 -48.12
C ILE A 20 7.00 11.52 -48.10
N ALA A 21 6.42 11.16 -49.26
CA ALA A 21 5.05 10.64 -49.33
C ALA A 21 4.87 9.35 -48.52
N SER A 22 5.84 8.43 -48.57
CA SER A 22 5.81 7.18 -47.78
C SER A 22 5.91 7.43 -46.27
N LEU A 23 6.72 8.40 -45.83
CA LEU A 23 6.83 8.78 -44.41
C LEU A 23 5.58 9.48 -43.90
N VAL A 24 4.99 10.36 -44.71
CA VAL A 24 3.77 11.11 -44.37
C VAL A 24 2.55 10.19 -44.27
N ILE A 25 2.51 9.09 -45.04
CA ILE A 25 1.41 8.11 -44.97
C ILE A 25 1.69 7.04 -43.89
N GLY A 26 2.95 6.62 -43.70
CA GLY A 26 3.31 5.54 -42.78
C GLY A 26 3.27 5.92 -41.30
N MET A 27 3.67 7.14 -40.94
CA MET A 27 3.71 7.55 -39.52
C MET A 27 2.32 7.73 -38.88
N PRO A 28 1.30 8.31 -39.55
CA PRO A 28 -0.06 8.36 -39.01
C PRO A 28 -0.68 6.97 -38.86
N ALA A 29 -0.45 6.05 -39.80
CA ALA A 29 -0.94 4.68 -39.71
C ALA A 29 -0.33 3.93 -38.51
N LEU A 30 0.97 4.14 -38.23
CA LEU A 30 1.65 3.59 -37.06
C LEU A 30 1.15 4.23 -35.75
N ALA A 31 0.90 5.54 -35.73
CA ALA A 31 0.36 6.24 -34.57
C ALA A 31 -1.07 5.79 -34.24
N ILE A 32 -1.93 5.55 -35.24
CA ILE A 32 -3.28 4.99 -35.07
C ILE A 32 -3.22 3.56 -34.51
N PHE A 33 -2.26 2.73 -34.98
CA PHE A 33 -2.03 1.37 -34.47
C PHE A 33 -1.63 1.36 -32.99
N VAL A 34 -0.72 2.25 -32.58
CA VAL A 34 -0.26 2.37 -31.18
C VAL A 34 -1.35 2.96 -30.28
N SER A 35 -2.06 3.99 -30.75
CA SER A 35 -3.13 4.67 -29.99
C SER A 35 -4.32 3.76 -29.69
N ARG A 36 -4.72 2.88 -30.61
CA ARG A 36 -5.85 1.96 -30.38
C ARG A 36 -5.47 0.66 -29.66
N SER A 37 -4.21 0.22 -29.76
CA SER A 37 -3.68 -0.88 -28.92
C SER A 37 -3.73 -0.55 -27.42
N PHE A 38 -3.84 0.74 -27.08
CA PHE A 38 -3.97 1.24 -25.72
C PHE A 38 -5.41 1.28 -25.18
N MET A 39 -6.46 1.04 -26.01
CA MET A 39 -7.85 1.41 -25.66
C MET A 39 -8.89 0.28 -25.46
N HIS A 40 -8.58 -1.02 -25.58
CA HIS A 40 -9.52 -2.14 -25.25
C HIS A 40 -8.71 -3.44 -25.07
N VAL A 41 -8.71 -4.27 -24.01
CA VAL A 41 -9.75 -4.79 -23.11
C VAL A 41 -11.01 -5.23 -23.89
N PHE A 42 -10.92 -6.45 -24.44
CA PHE A 42 -11.81 -7.34 -25.26
C PHE A 42 -13.35 -7.06 -25.33
N PRO A 43 -14.17 -7.69 -26.23
CA PRO A 43 -13.95 -8.47 -27.47
C PRO A 43 -14.89 -8.05 -28.66
N ASP A 44 -14.47 -8.26 -29.91
CA ASP A 44 -15.27 -8.91 -30.99
C ASP A 44 -14.57 -8.77 -32.35
N ARG A 45 -14.55 -9.89 -33.09
CA ARG A 45 -13.55 -10.18 -34.13
C ARG A 45 -14.09 -10.00 -35.54
N LEU A 46 -13.70 -8.89 -36.18
CA LEU A 46 -13.48 -8.79 -37.64
C LEU A 46 -12.55 -7.61 -37.97
N ASP A 47 -12.65 -6.55 -37.17
CA ASP A 47 -11.94 -5.29 -37.37
C ASP A 47 -10.42 -5.44 -37.20
N LEU A 48 -9.97 -6.35 -36.32
CA LEU A 48 -8.55 -6.61 -36.07
C LEU A 48 -7.80 -7.16 -37.29
N MET A 49 -8.45 -7.94 -38.16
CA MET A 49 -7.76 -8.56 -39.30
C MET A 49 -7.47 -7.54 -40.39
N LEU A 50 -8.45 -6.67 -40.68
CA LEU A 50 -8.30 -5.58 -41.65
C LEU A 50 -7.27 -4.54 -41.18
N ILE A 51 -7.20 -4.29 -39.87
CA ILE A 51 -6.25 -3.34 -39.27
C ILE A 51 -4.81 -3.90 -39.28
N ASN A 52 -4.61 -5.20 -39.03
CA ASN A 52 -3.30 -5.84 -39.12
C ASN A 52 -2.79 -5.90 -40.57
N ILE A 53 -3.68 -6.09 -41.56
CA ILE A 53 -3.32 -6.00 -42.98
C ILE A 53 -2.89 -4.56 -43.33
N MET A 54 -3.61 -3.54 -42.85
CA MET A 54 -3.26 -2.13 -43.09
C MET A 54 -1.94 -1.73 -42.41
N GLY A 55 -1.67 -2.22 -41.20
CA GLY A 55 -0.39 -2.03 -40.49
C GLY A 55 0.79 -2.74 -41.18
N GLY A 56 0.57 -3.96 -41.69
CA GLY A 56 1.55 -4.70 -42.48
C GLY A 56 1.88 -3.99 -43.80
N LEU A 57 0.89 -3.46 -44.50
CA LEU A 57 1.07 -2.66 -45.72
C LEU A 57 1.83 -1.35 -45.43
N GLY A 58 1.59 -0.72 -44.27
CA GLY A 58 2.34 0.46 -43.81
C GLY A 58 3.83 0.18 -43.55
N MET A 59 4.16 -0.95 -42.90
CA MET A 59 5.55 -1.38 -42.72
C MET A 59 6.23 -1.74 -44.04
N CYS A 60 5.53 -2.42 -44.96
CA CYS A 60 6.05 -2.68 -46.30
C CYS A 60 6.37 -1.36 -47.03
N GLY A 61 5.48 -0.36 -46.96
CA GLY A 61 5.72 0.97 -47.54
C GLY A 61 6.95 1.69 -46.95
N PHE A 62 7.19 1.55 -45.64
CA PHE A 62 8.37 2.08 -44.97
C PHE A 62 9.66 1.37 -45.41
N VAL A 63 9.65 0.03 -45.47
CA VAL A 63 10.79 -0.78 -45.91
C VAL A 63 11.14 -0.53 -47.38
N PHE A 64 10.15 -0.40 -48.27
CA PHE A 64 10.37 -0.03 -49.68
C PHE A 64 10.92 1.41 -49.82
N GLY A 65 10.49 2.33 -48.97
CA GLY A 65 11.06 3.68 -48.87
C GLY A 65 12.55 3.66 -48.51
N VAL A 66 12.95 2.77 -47.60
CA VAL A 66 14.35 2.55 -47.20
C VAL A 66 15.17 1.86 -48.32
N PHE A 67 14.58 0.89 -49.04
CA PHE A 67 15.22 0.20 -50.17
C PHE A 67 15.57 1.13 -51.35
N THR A 68 14.79 2.20 -51.53
CA THR A 68 15.04 3.19 -52.60
C THR A 68 16.26 4.06 -52.30
N VAL A 69 16.69 4.14 -51.02
CA VAL A 69 17.89 4.85 -50.57
C VAL A 69 19.09 3.90 -50.54
N ARG A 70 19.57 3.60 -51.76
CA ARG A 70 20.96 3.28 -52.14
C ARG A 70 21.61 2.01 -51.56
N ARG A 71 21.78 1.04 -52.47
CA ARG A 71 22.81 -0.01 -52.56
C ARG A 71 24.08 0.24 -51.72
N ILE A 72 24.14 -0.36 -50.53
CA ILE A 72 25.29 -1.02 -49.85
C ILE A 72 24.67 -1.64 -48.59
N SER A 73 24.23 -2.89 -48.69
CA SER A 73 24.01 -3.83 -47.56
C SER A 73 23.12 -4.99 -47.98
N CYS A 74 23.29 -5.55 -49.18
CA CYS A 74 22.55 -6.76 -49.54
C CYS A 74 22.85 -7.92 -48.57
N LEU A 75 24.03 -7.96 -47.94
CA LEU A 75 24.38 -8.99 -46.96
C LEU A 75 23.73 -8.75 -45.59
N ALA A 76 23.71 -7.51 -45.08
CA ALA A 76 23.10 -7.21 -43.78
C ALA A 76 21.57 -7.26 -43.84
N THR A 77 20.96 -6.83 -44.95
CA THR A 77 19.52 -6.94 -45.16
C THR A 77 19.09 -8.39 -45.42
N ALA A 78 19.89 -9.19 -46.15
CA ALA A 78 19.62 -10.63 -46.28
C ALA A 78 19.73 -11.35 -44.94
N LEU A 79 20.76 -11.05 -44.13
CA LEU A 79 20.90 -11.60 -42.77
C LEU A 79 19.76 -11.19 -41.85
N ALA A 80 19.27 -9.94 -41.95
CA ALA A 80 18.11 -9.47 -41.19
C ALA A 80 16.82 -10.18 -41.63
N ILE A 81 16.59 -10.35 -42.94
CA ILE A 81 15.42 -11.05 -43.49
C ILE A 81 15.46 -12.54 -43.12
N THR A 82 16.62 -13.19 -43.19
CA THR A 82 16.80 -14.60 -42.79
C THR A 82 16.61 -14.78 -41.28
N ALA A 83 17.11 -13.85 -40.46
CA ALA A 83 16.86 -13.85 -39.01
C ALA A 83 15.38 -13.62 -38.66
N LEU A 84 14.69 -12.74 -39.39
CA LEU A 84 13.25 -12.51 -39.28
C LEU A 84 12.43 -13.74 -39.70
N ALA A 85 12.81 -14.42 -40.78
CA ALA A 85 12.11 -15.62 -41.28
C ALA A 85 12.29 -16.84 -40.38
N ILE A 86 13.51 -17.08 -39.85
CA ILE A 86 13.79 -18.14 -38.88
C ILE A 86 13.04 -17.87 -37.56
N SER A 87 12.97 -16.60 -37.12
CA SER A 87 12.23 -16.21 -35.92
C SER A 87 10.72 -16.33 -36.10
N PHE A 88 10.18 -15.95 -37.26
CA PHE A 88 8.75 -16.12 -37.57
C PHE A 88 8.36 -17.61 -37.59
N TYR A 89 9.20 -18.47 -38.20
CA TYR A 89 9.00 -19.92 -38.22
C TYR A 89 9.03 -20.55 -36.81
N GLN A 90 9.95 -20.13 -35.94
CA GLN A 90 10.02 -20.58 -34.54
C GLN A 90 8.80 -20.14 -33.71
N THR A 91 8.26 -18.96 -33.98
CA THR A 91 7.07 -18.42 -33.29
C THR A 91 5.76 -19.04 -33.79
N HIS A 92 5.73 -19.56 -35.03
CA HIS A 92 4.52 -20.14 -35.63
C HIS A 92 4.39 -21.64 -35.41
N MET A 93 5.51 -22.37 -35.31
CA MET A 93 5.52 -23.82 -35.02
C MET A 93 5.31 -24.15 -33.54
N SER A 94 5.15 -23.14 -32.69
CA SER A 94 4.91 -23.27 -31.25
C SER A 94 3.60 -22.60 -30.86
N ASN A 95 2.47 -23.27 -31.08
CA ASN A 95 1.20 -22.90 -30.44
C ASN A 95 0.31 -24.14 -30.26
N PRO A 96 -0.42 -24.27 -29.14
CA PRO A 96 -1.46 -23.30 -28.75
C PRO A 96 -1.44 -22.86 -27.27
N PHE A 97 -1.66 -21.56 -26.97
CA PHE A 97 -2.66 -21.00 -26.02
C PHE A 97 -2.38 -19.51 -25.69
N VAL A 98 -3.46 -18.74 -25.47
CA VAL A 98 -3.68 -17.40 -26.06
C VAL A 98 -3.25 -16.18 -25.21
N HIS A 99 -2.80 -16.32 -23.96
CA HIS A 99 -2.60 -15.14 -23.09
C HIS A 99 -1.18 -14.52 -23.05
N ASP A 100 -0.18 -15.16 -23.65
CA ASP A 100 1.21 -14.67 -23.67
C ASP A 100 1.62 -14.05 -25.04
N ALA A 101 0.67 -13.86 -25.96
CA ALA A 101 0.95 -13.35 -27.30
C ALA A 101 1.16 -11.82 -27.33
N SER A 102 0.34 -11.06 -26.59
CA SER A 102 0.44 -9.60 -26.51
C SER A 102 1.65 -9.14 -25.70
N TYR A 103 1.95 -9.83 -24.60
CA TYR A 103 3.14 -9.60 -23.78
C TYR A 103 4.42 -9.91 -24.56
N ARG A 104 4.52 -11.08 -25.23
CA ARG A 104 5.67 -11.42 -26.06
C ARG A 104 5.80 -10.53 -27.30
N LEU A 105 4.69 -10.13 -27.92
CA LEU A 105 4.70 -9.16 -29.03
C LEU A 105 5.19 -7.79 -28.56
N MET A 106 4.72 -7.31 -27.41
CA MET A 106 5.16 -6.03 -26.83
C MET A 106 6.64 -6.05 -26.45
N MET A 107 7.10 -7.11 -25.78
CA MET A 107 8.51 -7.29 -25.42
C MET A 107 9.41 -7.43 -26.65
N SER A 108 8.92 -8.11 -27.68
CA SER A 108 9.60 -8.19 -28.98
C SER A 108 9.68 -6.81 -29.65
N VAL A 109 8.57 -6.08 -29.74
CA VAL A 109 8.55 -4.73 -30.34
C VAL A 109 9.50 -3.77 -29.61
N LEU A 110 9.57 -3.83 -28.27
CA LEU A 110 10.46 -2.99 -27.48
C LEU A 110 11.93 -3.39 -27.63
N ALA A 111 12.27 -4.68 -27.53
CA ALA A 111 13.63 -5.15 -27.70
C ALA A 111 14.16 -4.92 -29.13
N TYR A 112 13.35 -5.22 -30.14
CA TYR A 112 13.74 -5.08 -31.54
C TYR A 112 13.68 -3.62 -32.03
N GLY A 113 12.76 -2.81 -31.50
CA GLY A 113 12.75 -1.36 -31.68
C GLY A 113 14.02 -0.71 -31.11
N SER A 114 14.53 -1.22 -30.00
CA SER A 114 15.81 -0.78 -29.41
C SER A 114 17.01 -1.13 -30.29
N ILE A 115 17.04 -2.33 -30.88
CA ILE A 115 18.11 -2.75 -31.80
C ILE A 115 18.08 -1.92 -33.09
N LEU A 116 16.89 -1.67 -33.65
CA LEU A 116 16.71 -0.81 -34.83
C LEU A 116 17.14 0.64 -34.55
N LEU A 117 16.86 1.16 -33.35
CA LEU A 117 17.29 2.49 -32.93
C LEU A 117 18.82 2.56 -32.79
N ILE A 118 19.45 1.55 -32.19
CA ILE A 118 20.91 1.45 -32.07
C ILE A 118 21.56 1.39 -33.45
N PHE A 119 21.01 0.60 -34.37
CA PHE A 119 21.50 0.51 -35.75
C PHE A 119 21.29 1.81 -36.53
N ALA A 120 20.12 2.46 -36.41
CA ALA A 120 19.86 3.74 -37.04
C ALA A 120 20.82 4.83 -36.53
N VAL A 121 21.10 4.84 -35.21
CA VAL A 121 22.08 5.75 -34.60
C VAL A 121 23.51 5.44 -35.04
N ALA A 122 23.89 4.17 -35.16
CA ALA A 122 25.21 3.77 -35.66
C ALA A 122 25.43 4.16 -37.13
N VAL A 123 24.41 4.01 -37.97
CA VAL A 123 24.41 4.45 -39.38
C VAL A 123 24.49 5.97 -39.49
N VAL A 124 23.71 6.70 -38.68
CA VAL A 124 23.77 8.17 -38.60
C VAL A 124 25.16 8.63 -38.13
N CYS A 125 25.76 7.94 -37.16
CA CYS A 125 27.13 8.22 -36.69
C CYS A 125 28.17 7.96 -37.79
N THR A 126 28.07 6.87 -38.57
CA THR A 126 29.00 6.57 -39.67
C THR A 126 28.83 7.49 -40.88
N VAL A 127 27.64 8.07 -41.08
CA VAL A 127 27.39 9.07 -42.14
C VAL A 127 27.89 10.47 -41.71
N ILE A 128 27.89 10.78 -40.42
CA ILE A 128 28.22 12.12 -39.88
C ILE A 128 29.71 12.29 -39.50
N THR A 129 30.50 11.21 -39.40
CA THR A 129 31.94 11.22 -39.05
C THR A 129 32.87 11.97 -40.02
N LYS A 130 32.35 12.73 -40.99
CA LYS A 130 33.12 13.73 -41.75
C LYS A 130 33.08 15.15 -41.16
N SER A 131 32.42 15.40 -40.02
CA SER A 131 32.25 16.74 -39.44
C SER A 131 32.70 16.83 -37.97
N LYS A 132 33.41 17.93 -37.62
CA LYS A 132 33.98 18.22 -36.28
C LYS A 132 32.94 18.36 -35.13
N LYS A 133 31.64 18.18 -35.38
CA LYS A 133 30.58 18.14 -34.35
C LYS A 133 30.37 16.75 -33.70
N SER A 134 31.29 15.80 -33.89
CA SER A 134 31.10 14.40 -33.48
C SER A 134 31.16 14.14 -31.97
N LEU A 135 31.85 14.98 -31.19
CA LEU A 135 32.07 14.72 -29.76
C LEU A 135 30.81 14.91 -28.91
N SER A 136 30.02 15.96 -29.17
CA SER A 136 28.78 16.23 -28.42
C SER A 136 27.68 15.20 -28.73
N LEU A 137 27.64 14.69 -29.97
CA LEU A 137 26.67 13.67 -30.37
C LEU A 137 27.02 12.29 -29.79
N GLY A 138 28.31 11.95 -29.74
CA GLY A 138 28.80 10.73 -29.09
C GLY A 138 28.44 10.66 -27.60
N ILE A 139 28.60 11.78 -26.87
CA ILE A 139 28.21 11.88 -25.45
C ILE A 139 26.70 11.67 -25.28
N ILE A 140 25.87 12.32 -26.12
CA ILE A 140 24.41 12.16 -26.06
C ILE A 140 24.00 10.71 -26.34
N THR A 141 24.62 10.05 -27.32
CA THR A 141 24.36 8.63 -27.64
C THR A 141 24.77 7.71 -26.49
N SER A 142 25.94 7.91 -25.87
CA SER A 142 26.38 7.12 -24.73
C SER A 142 25.49 7.30 -23.50
N VAL A 143 25.02 8.52 -23.24
CA VAL A 143 24.07 8.81 -22.15
C VAL A 143 22.71 8.15 -22.43
N ALA A 144 22.22 8.19 -23.67
CA ALA A 144 20.98 7.52 -24.04
C ALA A 144 21.07 5.98 -23.91
N LEU A 145 22.20 5.38 -24.31
CA LEU A 145 22.47 3.95 -24.12
C LEU A 145 22.52 3.58 -22.63
N LEU A 146 23.22 4.37 -21.80
CA LEU A 146 23.33 4.12 -20.37
C LEU A 146 21.98 4.26 -19.64
N LEU A 147 21.19 5.29 -19.96
CA LEU A 147 19.85 5.45 -19.42
C LEU A 147 18.94 4.29 -19.83
N ASN A 148 19.01 3.86 -21.08
CA ASN A 148 18.20 2.73 -21.56
C ASN A 148 18.64 1.42 -20.88
N SER A 149 19.93 1.17 -20.74
CA SER A 149 20.44 0.01 -19.98
C SER A 149 20.01 0.04 -18.51
N ALA A 150 20.00 1.21 -17.87
CA ALA A 150 19.53 1.36 -16.50
C ALA A 150 18.02 1.11 -16.37
N ILE A 151 17.23 1.59 -17.34
CA ILE A 151 15.78 1.32 -17.42
C ILE A 151 15.55 -0.18 -17.64
N CYS A 152 16.25 -0.82 -18.59
CA CYS A 152 16.16 -2.26 -18.81
C CYS A 152 16.57 -3.07 -17.58
N ALA A 153 17.60 -2.65 -16.84
CA ALA A 153 18.04 -3.31 -15.62
C ALA A 153 17.04 -3.15 -14.47
N ALA A 154 16.51 -1.94 -14.26
CA ALA A 154 15.47 -1.68 -13.27
C ALA A 154 14.18 -2.44 -13.60
N TRP A 155 13.81 -2.54 -14.88
CA TRP A 155 12.69 -3.34 -15.32
C TRP A 155 12.94 -4.84 -15.20
N ALA A 156 14.13 -5.34 -15.57
CA ALA A 156 14.47 -6.76 -15.40
C ALA A 156 14.42 -7.17 -13.92
N ASP A 157 14.87 -6.30 -13.02
CA ASP A 157 14.79 -6.48 -11.57
C ASP A 157 13.33 -6.43 -11.07
N LEU A 158 12.53 -5.46 -11.53
CA LEU A 158 11.08 -5.41 -11.23
C LEU A 158 10.38 -6.70 -11.71
N THR A 159 10.67 -7.13 -12.94
CA THR A 159 10.11 -8.35 -13.53
C THR A 159 10.58 -9.61 -12.79
N HIS A 160 11.81 -9.64 -12.29
CA HIS A 160 12.30 -10.73 -11.44
C HIS A 160 11.57 -10.79 -10.10
N ARG A 161 11.22 -9.64 -9.51
CA ARG A 161 10.41 -9.57 -8.28
C ARG A 161 8.99 -10.10 -8.46
N TYR A 162 8.39 -9.94 -9.64
CA TYR A 162 6.97 -10.29 -9.91
C TYR A 162 6.73 -11.62 -10.65
N LYS A 163 7.78 -12.37 -11.02
CA LYS A 163 7.69 -13.54 -11.92
C LYS A 163 6.85 -14.72 -11.40
N LEU A 164 6.58 -14.81 -10.09
CA LEU A 164 5.89 -15.94 -9.46
C LEU A 164 4.54 -15.58 -8.83
N GLU A 165 4.43 -14.37 -8.28
CA GLU A 165 3.22 -13.91 -7.58
C GLU A 165 2.08 -13.59 -8.55
N LEU A 166 2.37 -12.98 -9.71
CA LEU A 166 1.34 -12.60 -10.69
C LEU A 166 0.62 -13.81 -11.31
N PRO A 167 1.31 -14.87 -11.79
CA PRO A 167 0.63 -16.05 -12.31
C PRO A 167 -0.17 -16.82 -11.25
N CYS A 168 0.37 -16.95 -10.03
CA CYS A 168 -0.36 -17.60 -8.94
C CYS A 168 -1.62 -16.80 -8.54
N HIS A 169 -1.49 -15.47 -8.45
CA HIS A 169 -2.62 -14.57 -8.21
C HIS A 169 -3.71 -14.74 -9.26
N TRP A 170 -3.34 -14.84 -10.54
CA TRP A 170 -4.30 -15.02 -11.63
C TRP A 170 -5.04 -16.35 -11.52
N ASN A 171 -4.30 -17.44 -11.32
CA ASN A 171 -4.86 -18.79 -11.22
C ASN A 171 -5.89 -18.90 -10.08
N ILE A 172 -5.52 -18.48 -8.87
CA ILE A 172 -6.46 -18.54 -7.74
C ILE A 172 -7.63 -17.56 -7.91
N TRP A 173 -7.42 -16.41 -8.56
CA TRP A 173 -8.48 -15.45 -8.87
C TRP A 173 -9.50 -16.04 -9.86
N GLU A 174 -9.06 -16.70 -10.95
CA GLU A 174 -9.97 -17.38 -11.89
C GLU A 174 -10.79 -18.48 -11.20
N LEU A 175 -10.17 -19.25 -10.30
CA LEU A 175 -10.90 -20.21 -9.47
C LEU A 175 -11.94 -19.51 -8.58
N GLY A 176 -11.60 -18.36 -8.00
CA GLY A 176 -12.52 -17.51 -7.24
C GLY A 176 -13.72 -17.03 -8.07
N GLN A 177 -13.47 -16.57 -9.30
CA GLN A 177 -14.54 -16.17 -10.21
C GLN A 177 -15.43 -17.35 -10.61
N ALA A 178 -14.87 -18.54 -10.78
CA ALA A 178 -15.64 -19.75 -11.07
C ALA A 178 -16.48 -20.20 -9.86
N MET A 179 -15.95 -20.06 -8.64
CA MET A 179 -16.72 -20.27 -7.40
C MET A 179 -17.90 -19.30 -7.28
N GLU A 180 -17.69 -18.02 -7.59
CA GLU A 180 -18.75 -17.00 -7.55
C GLU A 180 -19.83 -17.28 -8.60
N ALA A 181 -19.42 -17.66 -9.82
CA ALA A 181 -20.34 -18.07 -10.88
C ALA A 181 -21.18 -19.28 -10.47
N TYR A 182 -20.54 -20.31 -9.89
CA TYR A 182 -21.25 -21.47 -9.36
C TYR A 182 -22.25 -21.08 -8.26
N ALA A 183 -21.83 -20.25 -7.29
CA ALA A 183 -22.67 -19.84 -6.18
C ALA A 183 -23.89 -19.04 -6.65
N ARG A 184 -23.73 -18.19 -7.68
CA ARG A 184 -24.85 -17.45 -8.29
C ARG A 184 -25.92 -18.38 -8.85
N ASP A 185 -25.52 -19.50 -9.44
CA ASP A 185 -26.43 -20.49 -10.02
C ASP A 185 -26.97 -21.49 -8.97
N ASN A 186 -26.43 -21.49 -7.74
CA ASN A 186 -26.76 -22.45 -6.68
C ASN A 186 -27.19 -21.79 -5.36
N ASN A 187 -28.01 -20.74 -5.44
CA ASN A 187 -28.59 -20.03 -4.27
C ASN A 187 -27.54 -19.55 -3.25
N GLY A 188 -26.39 -19.08 -3.73
CA GLY A 188 -25.28 -18.60 -2.91
C GLY A 188 -24.44 -19.70 -2.26
N ARG A 189 -24.69 -20.98 -2.57
CA ARG A 189 -23.92 -22.12 -2.04
C ARG A 189 -22.73 -22.43 -2.93
N PHE A 190 -21.57 -22.60 -2.32
CA PHE A 190 -20.37 -23.10 -3.00
C PHE A 190 -20.44 -24.62 -3.21
N PRO A 191 -19.61 -25.21 -4.10
CA PRO A 191 -19.57 -26.65 -4.36
C PRO A 191 -19.31 -27.49 -3.10
N ASP A 192 -19.61 -28.80 -3.16
CA ASP A 192 -19.27 -29.71 -2.07
C ASP A 192 -17.73 -29.80 -1.90
N PRO A 193 -17.18 -29.66 -0.67
CA PRO A 193 -15.75 -29.69 -0.44
C PRO A 193 -15.05 -30.94 -0.97
N ASN A 194 -15.72 -32.09 -1.04
CA ASN A 194 -15.12 -33.33 -1.54
C ASN A 194 -15.07 -33.42 -3.07
N SER A 195 -15.62 -32.45 -3.80
CA SER A 195 -15.72 -32.48 -5.27
C SER A 195 -15.57 -31.12 -5.94
N TRP A 196 -15.13 -30.08 -5.22
CA TRP A 196 -15.14 -28.71 -5.73
C TRP A 196 -14.25 -28.51 -6.96
N CYS A 197 -13.09 -29.17 -7.04
CA CYS A 197 -12.23 -29.10 -8.22
C CYS A 197 -12.91 -29.75 -9.44
N ASP A 198 -13.57 -30.89 -9.26
CA ASP A 198 -14.27 -31.59 -10.35
C ASP A 198 -15.44 -30.76 -10.88
N VAL A 199 -16.18 -30.12 -9.97
CA VAL A 199 -17.28 -29.21 -10.31
C VAL A 199 -16.77 -27.99 -11.07
N LEU A 200 -15.68 -27.37 -10.61
CA LEU A 200 -15.11 -26.21 -11.29
C LEU A 200 -14.47 -26.55 -12.63
N LEU A 201 -13.89 -27.74 -12.81
CA LEU A 201 -13.41 -28.22 -14.12
C LEU A 201 -14.52 -28.35 -15.16
N GLY A 202 -15.79 -28.47 -14.73
CA GLY A 202 -16.94 -28.40 -15.63
C GLY A 202 -17.15 -27.01 -16.25
N ASN A 203 -16.50 -25.96 -15.72
CA ASN A 203 -16.57 -24.61 -16.26
C ASN A 203 -15.68 -24.50 -17.52
N PRO A 204 -16.23 -24.15 -18.70
CA PRO A 204 -15.49 -24.09 -19.96
C PRO A 204 -14.38 -23.04 -20.00
N ARG A 205 -14.31 -22.16 -18.99
CA ARG A 205 -13.24 -21.16 -18.84
C ARG A 205 -12.03 -21.66 -18.07
N LEU A 206 -12.15 -22.75 -17.32
CA LEU A 206 -11.08 -23.30 -16.52
C LEU A 206 -10.43 -24.49 -17.21
N SER A 207 -9.13 -24.64 -16.99
CA SER A 207 -8.37 -25.83 -17.33
C SER A 207 -7.60 -26.35 -16.11
N THR A 208 -7.02 -27.53 -16.24
CA THR A 208 -6.24 -28.17 -15.15
C THR A 208 -5.03 -27.33 -14.72
N GLU A 209 -4.54 -26.45 -15.59
CA GLU A 209 -3.46 -25.49 -15.30
C GLU A 209 -3.84 -24.43 -14.26
N ASP A 210 -5.13 -24.04 -14.20
CA ASP A 210 -5.60 -23.00 -13.27
C ASP A 210 -5.58 -23.50 -11.81
N PHE A 211 -5.55 -24.81 -11.60
CA PHE A 211 -5.46 -25.45 -10.28
C PHE A 211 -4.01 -25.53 -9.75
N ILE A 212 -3.02 -25.10 -10.55
CA ILE A 212 -1.61 -25.25 -10.23
C ILE A 212 -0.98 -23.91 -9.88
N CYS A 213 -0.29 -23.83 -8.73
CA CYS A 213 0.57 -22.70 -8.39
C CYS A 213 1.89 -22.75 -9.20
N PRO A 214 2.19 -21.75 -10.06
CA PRO A 214 3.37 -21.80 -10.93
C PRO A 214 4.72 -21.65 -10.20
N SER A 215 4.72 -21.34 -8.90
CA SER A 215 5.96 -21.22 -8.11
C SER A 215 6.60 -22.55 -7.76
N ILE A 216 5.83 -23.65 -7.79
CA ILE A 216 6.30 -25.01 -7.52
C ILE A 216 7.14 -25.53 -8.69
N ASP A 217 6.66 -25.27 -9.90
CA ASP A 217 7.29 -25.69 -11.15
C ASP A 217 8.68 -25.11 -11.37
N ILE A 218 9.08 -24.07 -10.63
CA ILE A 218 10.38 -23.37 -10.79
C ILE A 218 11.41 -23.80 -9.74
N ARG A 219 11.00 -24.37 -8.59
CA ARG A 219 11.92 -24.85 -7.56
C ARG A 219 12.45 -26.27 -7.83
N ASP A 220 11.67 -27.10 -8.52
CA ASP A 220 12.05 -28.47 -8.91
C ASP A 220 12.75 -28.58 -10.28
N ILE A 221 13.01 -27.45 -10.97
CA ILE A 221 13.80 -27.47 -12.21
C ILE A 221 15.27 -27.65 -11.86
N ASN A 222 15.71 -28.90 -11.78
CA ASN A 222 17.06 -29.24 -12.20
C ASN A 222 17.26 -28.61 -13.60
N HIS A 223 18.27 -27.74 -13.73
CA HIS A 223 18.55 -26.82 -14.83
C HIS A 223 18.55 -27.38 -16.28
N GLU A 224 18.19 -28.64 -16.51
CA GLU A 224 18.30 -29.34 -17.79
C GLU A 224 17.00 -29.48 -18.60
N ARG A 225 15.82 -29.11 -18.07
CA ARG A 225 14.54 -29.28 -18.79
C ARG A 225 13.70 -28.00 -18.87
N LEU A 226 14.21 -27.00 -19.57
CA LEU A 226 13.54 -25.72 -19.84
C LEU A 226 12.33 -25.80 -20.82
N PHE A 227 12.02 -26.98 -21.36
CA PHE A 227 11.08 -27.13 -22.49
C PHE A 227 9.87 -28.04 -22.23
N PHE A 228 9.72 -28.58 -21.02
CA PHE A 228 8.56 -29.38 -20.64
C PHE A 228 8.03 -28.86 -19.30
N ARG A 229 6.95 -28.06 -19.33
CA ARG A 229 6.07 -28.00 -18.15
C ARG A 229 5.50 -29.40 -17.94
N PRO A 230 5.48 -29.94 -16.71
CA PRO A 230 4.74 -31.16 -16.46
C PRO A 230 3.29 -30.95 -16.90
N VAL A 231 2.77 -31.92 -17.65
CA VAL A 231 1.35 -31.95 -18.02
C VAL A 231 0.56 -31.95 -16.71
N PRO A 232 -0.38 -31.03 -16.49
CA PRO A 232 -1.25 -31.08 -15.32
C PRO A 232 -1.97 -32.43 -15.33
N GLU A 233 -1.63 -33.30 -14.38
CA GLU A 233 -2.41 -34.51 -14.19
C GLU A 233 -3.71 -34.12 -13.48
N VAL A 234 -4.83 -34.57 -14.02
CA VAL A 234 -6.12 -34.55 -13.29
C VAL A 234 -5.88 -35.17 -11.92
N GLY A 235 -6.22 -34.45 -10.85
CA GLY A 235 -5.91 -34.88 -9.48
C GLY A 235 -4.82 -34.07 -8.76
N LYS A 236 -4.25 -33.03 -9.38
CA LYS A 236 -3.28 -32.12 -8.73
C LYS A 236 -3.84 -30.70 -8.63
N CYS A 237 -4.16 -30.28 -7.41
CA CYS A 237 -4.48 -28.89 -7.08
C CYS A 237 -3.53 -28.38 -5.99
N HIS A 238 -3.17 -27.10 -6.07
CA HIS A 238 -2.29 -26.40 -5.14
C HIS A 238 -3.04 -25.41 -4.23
N PHE A 239 -4.37 -25.43 -4.33
CA PHE A 239 -5.28 -24.60 -3.56
C PHE A 239 -6.23 -25.50 -2.77
N ALA A 240 -6.77 -24.97 -1.69
CA ALA A 240 -7.81 -25.62 -0.91
C ALA A 240 -9.00 -24.68 -0.73
N MET A 241 -10.15 -25.31 -0.51
CA MET A 241 -11.42 -24.67 -0.22
C MET A 241 -11.62 -24.52 1.29
N ASN A 242 -12.16 -23.40 1.73
CA ASN A 242 -12.69 -23.29 3.08
C ASN A 242 -14.14 -23.85 3.13
N PRO A 243 -14.40 -25.00 3.78
CA PRO A 243 -15.74 -25.59 3.83
C PRO A 243 -16.73 -24.77 4.66
N ASP A 244 -16.22 -23.90 5.54
CA ASP A 244 -17.02 -23.09 6.45
C ASP A 244 -17.44 -21.73 5.83
N CYS A 245 -16.97 -21.42 4.62
CA CYS A 245 -17.46 -20.29 3.85
C CYS A 245 -18.81 -20.65 3.18
N GLY A 246 -19.92 -20.28 3.82
CA GLY A 246 -21.27 -20.52 3.32
C GLY A 246 -21.96 -19.29 2.70
N PRO A 247 -23.22 -19.44 2.23
CA PRO A 247 -24.00 -18.35 1.62
C PRO A 247 -24.13 -17.12 2.53
N ASN A 248 -24.27 -17.36 3.84
CA ASN A 248 -24.47 -16.33 4.86
C ASN A 248 -23.16 -15.84 5.50
N SER A 249 -22.01 -16.37 5.10
CA SER A 249 -20.73 -15.93 5.67
C SER A 249 -20.43 -14.48 5.24
N PRO A 250 -19.72 -13.69 6.06
CA PRO A 250 -19.33 -12.32 5.70
C PRO A 250 -18.55 -12.26 4.39
N GLU A 251 -18.59 -11.12 3.70
CA GLU A 251 -17.90 -10.88 2.41
C GLU A 251 -16.39 -11.08 2.49
N ASP A 252 -15.80 -10.88 3.67
CA ASP A 252 -14.37 -11.00 3.88
C ASP A 252 -13.92 -12.41 4.32
N THR A 253 -14.83 -13.39 4.34
CA THR A 253 -14.51 -14.79 4.65
C THR A 253 -13.58 -15.37 3.59
N VAL A 254 -12.51 -16.04 4.01
CA VAL A 254 -11.62 -16.80 3.14
C VAL A 254 -12.43 -17.90 2.46
N LEU A 255 -12.38 -17.93 1.14
CA LEU A 255 -13.08 -18.90 0.30
C LEU A 255 -12.10 -19.93 -0.27
N LEU A 256 -11.00 -19.45 -0.87
CA LEU A 256 -9.90 -20.28 -1.38
C LEU A 256 -8.57 -19.79 -0.80
N PHE A 257 -7.61 -20.70 -0.67
CA PHE A 257 -6.27 -20.37 -0.19
C PHE A 257 -5.23 -21.33 -0.77
N GLU A 258 -3.97 -20.91 -0.83
CA GLU A 258 -2.87 -21.82 -1.17
C GLU A 258 -2.66 -22.85 -0.06
N ALA A 259 -2.66 -24.12 -0.43
CA ALA A 259 -2.50 -25.26 0.48
C ALA A 259 -1.49 -26.24 -0.08
N GLY A 260 -1.26 -27.41 0.55
CA GLY A 260 -0.44 -28.51 0.01
C GLY A 260 -0.84 -28.96 -1.40
N GLN A 261 -0.16 -29.98 -1.94
CA GLN A 261 -0.61 -30.61 -3.19
C GLN A 261 -1.67 -31.67 -2.89
N GLY A 262 -2.82 -31.61 -3.58
CA GLY A 262 -3.91 -32.57 -3.43
C GLY A 262 -5.17 -32.15 -4.19
N TRP A 263 -6.03 -33.11 -4.51
CA TRP A 263 -7.30 -32.86 -5.21
C TRP A 263 -8.46 -32.68 -4.24
N ASN A 264 -9.37 -31.74 -4.52
CA ASN A 264 -10.49 -31.41 -3.62
C ASN A 264 -10.03 -31.17 -2.17
N GLN A 265 -8.87 -30.55 -1.98
CA GLN A 265 -8.42 -30.20 -0.63
C GLN A 265 -9.35 -29.15 -0.03
N PHE A 266 -9.65 -29.31 1.24
CA PHE A 266 -10.42 -28.35 2.01
C PHE A 266 -10.00 -28.38 3.47
N GLY A 267 -10.16 -27.26 4.16
CA GLY A 267 -9.76 -27.11 5.56
C GLY A 267 -9.71 -25.66 6.01
N GLY A 268 -9.06 -25.42 7.15
CA GLY A 268 -8.92 -24.11 7.76
C GLY A 268 -7.48 -23.55 7.72
N PRO A 269 -7.13 -22.63 8.64
CA PRO A 269 -5.82 -21.97 8.64
C PRO A 269 -4.62 -22.91 8.75
N GLU A 270 -4.81 -24.10 9.33
CA GLU A 270 -3.80 -25.14 9.48
C GLU A 270 -3.32 -25.74 8.15
N GLU A 271 -4.14 -25.65 7.10
CA GLU A 271 -3.82 -26.19 5.77
C GLU A 271 -3.12 -25.16 4.85
N VAL A 272 -2.94 -23.92 5.32
CA VAL A 272 -2.35 -22.85 4.50
C VAL A 272 -0.85 -23.06 4.31
N SER A 273 -0.42 -23.05 3.06
CA SER A 273 1.00 -23.12 2.69
C SER A 273 1.60 -21.72 2.53
N THR A 274 2.61 -21.39 3.34
CA THR A 274 3.35 -20.10 3.30
C THR A 274 4.68 -20.18 2.58
N GLU A 275 5.24 -21.37 2.41
CA GLU A 275 6.61 -21.56 1.95
C GLU A 275 6.80 -21.28 0.44
N ARG A 276 5.73 -20.98 -0.30
CA ARG A 276 5.69 -20.99 -1.78
C ARG A 276 6.13 -19.69 -2.45
N HIS A 277 6.02 -18.56 -1.77
CA HIS A 277 6.46 -17.26 -2.28
C HIS A 277 7.68 -16.73 -1.50
N ARG A 278 8.46 -15.81 -2.10
CA ARG A 278 9.57 -15.16 -1.37
C ARG A 278 8.96 -14.29 -0.27
N LYS A 279 9.35 -14.53 1.00
CA LYS A 279 8.87 -13.90 2.26
C LYS A 279 7.71 -14.63 2.99
N ASP A 280 7.61 -15.95 2.86
CA ASP A 280 6.68 -16.77 3.66
C ASP A 280 5.21 -16.30 3.58
N GLY A 281 4.81 -15.85 2.39
CA GLY A 281 3.47 -15.37 2.08
C GLY A 281 2.63 -16.43 1.34
N SER A 282 1.32 -16.35 1.50
CA SER A 282 0.31 -17.22 0.91
C SER A 282 -0.77 -16.38 0.21
N MET A 283 -1.35 -16.88 -0.88
CA MET A 283 -2.44 -16.23 -1.60
C MET A 283 -3.79 -16.75 -1.11
N VAL A 284 -4.72 -15.84 -0.84
CA VAL A 284 -6.10 -16.17 -0.46
C VAL A 284 -7.09 -15.40 -1.33
N VAL A 285 -8.25 -16.00 -1.58
CA VAL A 285 -9.43 -15.40 -2.19
C VAL A 285 -10.51 -15.30 -1.14
N LEU A 286 -11.13 -14.13 -1.04
CA LEU A 286 -12.26 -13.90 -0.15
C LEU A 286 -13.59 -14.16 -0.86
N LYS A 287 -14.67 -14.31 -0.08
CA LYS A 287 -16.03 -14.56 -0.58
C LYS A 287 -16.49 -13.51 -1.60
N ASP A 288 -16.06 -12.26 -1.45
CA ASP A 288 -16.32 -11.18 -2.40
C ASP A 288 -15.46 -11.19 -3.68
N GLY A 289 -14.66 -12.23 -3.89
CA GLY A 289 -13.81 -12.41 -5.07
C GLY A 289 -12.48 -11.68 -5.02
N ARG A 290 -12.18 -10.92 -3.96
CA ARG A 290 -10.87 -10.26 -3.82
C ARG A 290 -9.77 -11.24 -3.48
N THR A 291 -8.71 -11.23 -4.27
CA THR A 291 -7.48 -11.99 -4.00
C THR A 291 -6.43 -11.11 -3.29
N ARG A 292 -5.75 -11.64 -2.27
CA ARG A 292 -4.68 -10.95 -1.54
C ARG A 292 -3.57 -11.90 -1.09
N ILE A 293 -2.37 -11.35 -0.94
CA ILE A 293 -1.27 -12.03 -0.24
C ILE A 293 -1.40 -11.82 1.27
N VAL A 294 -1.18 -12.88 2.04
CA VAL A 294 -1.20 -12.91 3.51
C VAL A 294 0.10 -13.53 4.01
N TYR A 295 0.58 -13.12 5.18
CA TYR A 295 1.82 -13.62 5.76
C TYR A 295 1.52 -14.57 6.92
N ALA A 296 2.48 -15.43 7.26
CA ALA A 296 2.35 -16.46 8.30
C ALA A 296 1.69 -15.96 9.60
N GLU A 297 2.13 -14.79 10.08
CA GLU A 297 1.62 -14.15 11.30
C GLU A 297 0.17 -13.66 11.20
N THR A 298 -0.37 -13.49 9.98
CA THR A 298 -1.73 -12.97 9.75
C THR A 298 -2.76 -14.06 9.43
N ILE A 299 -2.33 -15.28 9.06
CA ILE A 299 -3.22 -16.37 8.63
C ILE A 299 -4.24 -16.74 9.70
N ALA A 300 -3.79 -16.82 10.96
CA ALA A 300 -4.66 -17.09 12.10
C ALA A 300 -5.70 -15.98 12.34
N HIS A 301 -5.49 -14.79 11.79
CA HIS A 301 -6.34 -13.61 11.98
C HIS A 301 -7.32 -13.38 10.81
N LEU A 302 -7.30 -14.23 9.78
CA LEU A 302 -8.28 -14.19 8.70
C LEU A 302 -9.63 -14.77 9.14
N ASN A 303 -10.66 -14.46 8.35
CA ASN A 303 -12.00 -14.96 8.54
C ASN A 303 -12.19 -16.34 7.92
N TRP A 304 -12.36 -17.36 8.76
CA TRP A 304 -12.49 -18.76 8.31
C TRP A 304 -13.92 -19.31 8.37
N GLY A 305 -14.93 -18.55 8.79
CA GLY A 305 -16.33 -18.96 8.66
C GLY A 305 -16.83 -20.10 9.57
N ASP A 306 -16.02 -20.68 10.47
CA ASP A 306 -16.25 -21.89 11.29
C ASP A 306 -17.35 -21.76 12.37
N GLY A 307 -18.32 -20.86 12.19
CA GLY A 307 -19.31 -20.46 13.21
C GLY A 307 -18.67 -19.71 14.39
N LYS A 308 -17.36 -19.82 14.57
CA LYS A 308 -16.56 -18.76 15.18
C LYS A 308 -16.47 -17.68 14.12
N ILE A 309 -17.33 -16.70 14.28
CA ILE A 309 -17.19 -15.41 13.61
C ILE A 309 -15.75 -14.94 13.84
N ARG A 310 -14.85 -15.17 12.87
CA ARG A 310 -13.58 -14.47 12.75
C ARG A 310 -13.71 -13.48 11.60
N SER A 311 -14.84 -12.79 11.48
CA SER A 311 -15.07 -11.74 10.47
C SER A 311 -13.85 -10.82 10.26
N ALA A 312 -13.96 -9.84 9.38
CA ALA A 312 -13.24 -8.56 9.54
C ALA A 312 -13.58 -7.91 10.91
N GLU A 313 -14.54 -8.50 11.62
CA GLU A 313 -14.73 -8.63 13.06
C GLU A 313 -14.07 -9.93 13.63
N GLY A 314 -12.74 -10.02 13.62
CA GLY A 314 -11.96 -10.91 14.51
C GLY A 314 -12.03 -10.43 15.97
N LEU A 315 -13.21 -9.90 16.32
CA LEU A 315 -13.56 -9.00 17.41
C LEU A 315 -14.83 -9.48 18.15
N VAL A 316 -15.29 -10.69 17.89
CA VAL A 316 -16.30 -11.37 18.71
C VAL A 316 -15.76 -12.75 19.07
N GLY A 317 -15.20 -13.03 20.26
CA GLY A 317 -15.04 -12.25 21.47
C GLY A 317 -13.59 -12.05 21.88
N ARG A 318 -12.88 -11.18 21.17
CA ARG A 318 -11.95 -10.27 21.86
C ARG A 318 -12.80 -9.16 22.48
N PRO A 319 -12.55 -8.73 23.72
CA PRO A 319 -13.24 -7.58 24.27
C PRO A 319 -13.02 -6.41 23.31
N THR A 320 -14.10 -5.88 22.74
CA THR A 320 -14.04 -4.66 21.99
C THR A 320 -13.35 -3.60 22.87
N ASN A 321 -12.55 -2.72 22.27
CA ASN A 321 -12.06 -1.53 22.98
C ASN A 321 -13.20 -0.53 23.28
N ALA A 322 -14.44 -0.89 22.95
CA ALA A 322 -15.62 -0.19 23.39
C ALA A 322 -15.64 -0.08 24.91
N ARG A 323 -16.15 1.06 25.37
CA ARG A 323 -16.26 1.41 26.77
C ARG A 323 -17.60 2.06 27.00
N LYS A 324 -18.52 1.25 27.52
CA LYS A 324 -19.86 1.70 27.90
C LYS A 324 -19.69 2.77 29.00
N PRO A 325 -20.32 3.96 28.85
CA PRO A 325 -20.32 4.95 29.91
C PRO A 325 -20.99 4.42 31.18
N ASP A 326 -20.38 4.68 32.34
CA ASP A 326 -20.82 4.12 33.62
C ASP A 326 -21.96 4.90 34.28
N SER A 327 -22.28 6.10 33.78
CA SER A 327 -23.40 6.92 34.27
C SER A 327 -24.05 7.75 33.15
N ASP A 328 -25.19 8.36 33.46
CA ASP A 328 -25.87 9.30 32.56
C ASP A 328 -25.02 10.56 32.27
N GLU A 329 -24.26 11.04 33.26
CA GLU A 329 -23.33 12.16 33.11
C GLU A 329 -22.17 11.79 32.17
N GLU A 330 -21.58 10.60 32.34
CA GLU A 330 -20.53 10.11 31.43
C GLU A 330 -21.08 9.88 30.03
N LEU A 331 -22.27 9.32 29.90
CA LEU A 331 -22.94 9.12 28.62
C LEU A 331 -23.14 10.45 27.90
N GLN A 332 -23.67 11.45 28.61
CA GLN A 332 -23.86 12.78 28.05
C GLN A 332 -22.52 13.41 27.63
N TYR A 333 -21.48 13.30 28.47
CA TYR A 333 -20.14 13.79 28.15
C TYR A 333 -19.60 13.15 26.86
N TRP A 334 -19.63 11.82 26.77
CA TRP A 334 -19.08 11.09 25.63
C TRP A 334 -19.85 11.35 24.33
N LEU A 335 -21.18 11.46 24.39
CA LEU A 335 -21.98 11.83 23.22
C LEU A 335 -21.64 13.24 22.72
N LYS A 336 -21.54 14.22 23.64
CA LYS A 336 -21.10 15.59 23.31
C LYS A 336 -19.69 15.59 22.71
N ASN A 337 -18.76 14.87 23.33
CA ASN A 337 -17.39 14.72 22.86
C ASN A 337 -17.35 14.17 21.42
N MET A 338 -18.01 13.05 21.16
CA MET A 338 -18.06 12.37 19.85
C MET A 338 -18.78 13.17 18.76
N VAL A 339 -19.95 13.75 19.06
CA VAL A 339 -20.80 14.40 18.04
C VAL A 339 -20.36 15.85 17.77
N TRP A 340 -20.03 16.62 18.81
CA TRP A 340 -19.69 18.04 18.64
C TRP A 340 -18.30 18.23 18.04
N PHE A 341 -17.30 17.48 18.51
CA PHE A 341 -15.90 17.73 18.15
C PHE A 341 -15.35 16.76 17.10
N TYR A 342 -15.89 15.55 17.02
CA TYR A 342 -15.34 14.50 16.14
C TYR A 342 -16.27 14.07 15.00
N ARG A 343 -17.51 14.55 14.99
CA ARG A 343 -18.54 14.24 13.97
C ARG A 343 -18.80 12.74 13.83
N PHE A 344 -18.84 12.04 14.95
CA PHE A 344 -19.12 10.61 14.94
C PHE A 344 -20.55 10.34 14.50
N GLY A 345 -20.71 9.39 13.57
CA GLY A 345 -22.01 8.78 13.29
C GLY A 345 -22.36 7.68 14.31
N ASN A 346 -23.59 7.17 14.26
CA ASN A 346 -24.06 6.14 15.20
C ASN A 346 -23.17 4.89 15.22
N GLU A 347 -22.62 4.49 14.07
CA GLU A 347 -21.71 3.33 13.98
C GLU A 347 -20.41 3.53 14.75
N GLU A 348 -19.85 4.74 14.70
CA GLU A 348 -18.63 5.07 15.41
C GLU A 348 -18.87 5.24 16.91
N ILE A 349 -20.05 5.78 17.28
CA ILE A 349 -20.50 5.83 18.67
C ILE A 349 -20.69 4.41 19.21
N ARG A 350 -21.31 3.51 18.45
CA ARG A 350 -21.47 2.09 18.78
C ARG A 350 -20.11 1.42 18.95
N ALA A 351 -19.17 1.63 18.04
CA ALA A 351 -17.82 1.08 18.14
C ALA A 351 -17.05 1.62 19.37
N ALA A 352 -17.28 2.88 19.77
CA ALA A 352 -16.64 3.49 20.93
C ALA A 352 -17.26 3.09 22.27
N THR A 353 -18.57 2.82 22.31
CA THR A 353 -19.34 2.65 23.56
C THR A 353 -19.93 1.26 23.76
N GLY A 354 -20.14 0.50 22.69
CA GLY A 354 -20.84 -0.79 22.73
C GLY A 354 -22.35 -0.68 22.93
N LEU A 355 -22.91 0.53 22.89
CA LEU A 355 -24.35 0.75 23.02
C LEU A 355 -25.10 0.35 21.75
N ALA A 356 -26.33 -0.15 21.90
CA ALA A 356 -27.22 -0.40 20.78
C ALA A 356 -27.63 0.92 20.10
N LYS A 357 -27.98 0.85 18.82
CA LYS A 357 -28.37 2.03 18.03
C LYS A 357 -29.55 2.77 18.67
N GLU A 358 -30.51 2.03 19.21
CA GLU A 358 -31.71 2.56 19.85
C GLU A 358 -31.37 3.31 21.15
N GLU A 359 -30.42 2.78 21.94
CA GLU A 359 -29.90 3.46 23.14
C GLU A 359 -29.19 4.77 22.77
N ILE A 360 -28.39 4.76 21.70
CA ILE A 360 -27.69 5.93 21.17
C ILE A 360 -28.70 7.00 20.71
N ASP A 361 -29.66 6.63 19.87
CA ASP A 361 -30.67 7.55 19.34
C ASP A 361 -31.52 8.17 20.47
N ALA A 362 -31.92 7.36 21.45
CA ALA A 362 -32.66 7.83 22.62
C ALA A 362 -31.84 8.82 23.45
N ALA A 363 -30.55 8.53 23.67
CA ALA A 363 -29.66 9.40 24.45
C ALA A 363 -29.34 10.72 23.72
N LEU A 364 -29.06 10.68 22.41
CA LEU A 364 -28.86 11.88 21.58
C LEU A 364 -30.08 12.80 21.64
N LYS A 365 -31.29 12.24 21.59
CA LYS A 365 -32.54 12.98 21.74
C LYS A 365 -32.72 13.51 23.17
N LYS A 366 -32.52 12.68 24.19
CA LYS A 366 -32.64 13.04 25.63
C LYS A 366 -31.77 14.23 25.99
N TYR A 367 -30.55 14.27 25.47
CA TYR A 367 -29.55 15.28 25.82
C TYR A 367 -29.43 16.43 24.83
N ASP A 368 -30.29 16.47 23.80
CA ASP A 368 -30.23 17.45 22.71
C ASP A 368 -28.81 17.52 22.12
N VAL A 369 -28.20 16.41 21.73
CA VAL A 369 -26.83 16.41 21.18
C VAL A 369 -26.91 16.28 19.67
N ARG A 370 -26.55 17.34 18.95
CA ARG A 370 -26.50 17.38 17.48
C ARG A 370 -25.20 17.95 16.96
N PRO A 371 -24.82 17.67 15.71
CA PRO A 371 -23.65 18.29 15.12
C PRO A 371 -23.69 19.83 15.10
N ASP A 372 -24.86 20.43 14.95
CA ASP A 372 -25.02 21.87 14.74
C ASP A 372 -25.11 22.71 16.03
N ASN A 373 -25.27 22.08 17.20
CA ASN A 373 -25.44 22.78 18.47
C ASN A 373 -24.24 22.68 19.41
N GLY A 374 -23.10 22.20 18.90
CA GLY A 374 -21.83 22.20 19.63
C GLY A 374 -21.27 23.61 19.88
N PRO A 375 -20.41 23.78 20.89
CA PRO A 375 -19.78 25.06 21.18
C PRO A 375 -18.83 25.48 20.04
N LYS A 376 -18.66 26.78 19.85
CA LYS A 376 -17.64 27.36 18.95
C LYS A 376 -16.47 27.89 19.75
N ARG A 377 -15.24 27.66 19.28
CA ARG A 377 -14.02 28.18 19.92
C ARG A 377 -13.88 29.66 19.60
N ALA A 378 -13.78 30.51 20.62
CA ALA A 378 -13.39 31.90 20.43
C ALA A 378 -11.94 31.99 19.92
N LYS A 379 -11.63 33.00 19.10
CA LYS A 379 -10.30 33.15 18.46
C LYS A 379 -9.15 33.24 19.47
N ASP A 380 -9.38 33.88 20.61
CA ASP A 380 -8.36 34.07 21.66
C ASP A 380 -8.40 33.00 22.77
N ALA A 381 -9.31 32.02 22.66
CA ALA A 381 -9.36 30.92 23.62
C ALA A 381 -8.16 29.98 23.48
N SER A 382 -7.86 29.26 24.56
CA SER A 382 -6.92 28.14 24.54
C SER A 382 -7.32 27.09 23.52
N LEU A 383 -6.36 26.31 23.01
CA LEU A 383 -6.62 25.14 22.16
C LEU A 383 -7.60 24.20 22.88
N TRP A 384 -8.37 23.44 22.12
CA TRP A 384 -9.19 22.38 22.69
C TRP A 384 -8.40 21.08 22.72
N VAL A 385 -8.34 20.51 23.92
CA VAL A 385 -7.73 19.23 24.23
C VAL A 385 -8.81 18.36 24.86
N LEU A 386 -9.02 17.18 24.31
CA LEU A 386 -10.10 16.27 24.68
C LEU A 386 -9.57 14.83 24.59
N PRO A 387 -10.01 13.90 25.44
CA PRO A 387 -9.74 12.48 25.26
C PRO A 387 -10.19 12.01 23.88
N TYR A 388 -9.43 11.08 23.29
CA TYR A 388 -9.86 10.38 22.08
C TYR A 388 -10.99 9.41 22.44
N PRO A 389 -12.10 9.35 21.70
CA PRO A 389 -13.25 8.52 22.08
C PRO A 389 -13.06 7.02 21.81
N GLY A 390 -12.09 6.64 20.97
CA GLY A 390 -12.03 5.29 20.40
C GLY A 390 -13.05 5.12 19.27
N GLY A 391 -13.35 3.88 18.87
CA GLY A 391 -14.36 3.54 17.84
C GLY A 391 -13.97 3.88 16.39
N ARG A 392 -13.25 4.98 16.16
CA ARG A 392 -12.60 5.32 14.90
C ARG A 392 -11.14 4.87 14.93
N HIS A 393 -10.59 4.39 13.81
CA HIS A 393 -9.15 4.10 13.73
C HIS A 393 -8.35 5.40 13.54
N PRO A 394 -7.34 5.72 14.37
CA PRO A 394 -6.61 7.00 14.30
C PRO A 394 -5.63 7.05 13.12
N ARG A 395 -5.19 5.90 12.60
CA ARG A 395 -4.40 5.79 11.35
C ARG A 395 -5.29 5.57 10.12
N VAL A 396 -4.76 5.97 8.96
CA VAL A 396 -5.37 5.73 7.62
C VAL A 396 -4.68 4.59 6.86
N GLY A 397 -3.43 4.27 7.21
CA GLY A 397 -2.73 3.08 6.74
C GLY A 397 -1.73 2.60 7.78
N PHE A 398 -1.03 1.50 7.46
CA PHE A 398 -0.27 0.74 8.45
C PHE A 398 -1.16 0.34 9.64
N LEU A 399 -2.35 -0.21 9.31
CA LEU A 399 -3.39 -0.58 10.27
C LEU A 399 -3.01 -1.88 11.01
N GLU A 400 -2.30 -2.77 10.31
CA GLU A 400 -1.69 -3.98 10.86
C GLU A 400 -0.69 -3.68 11.98
N GLY A 401 -0.05 -2.50 11.94
CA GLY A 401 0.82 -2.02 12.99
C GLY A 401 0.11 -1.30 14.13
N ALA A 402 -1.23 -1.25 14.14
CA ALA A 402 -2.05 -0.70 15.23
C ALA A 402 -3.44 -1.34 15.36
N ILE A 403 -3.50 -2.66 15.51
CA ILE A 403 -4.76 -3.38 15.69
C ILE A 403 -5.37 -2.98 17.05
N ASP A 404 -6.68 -2.75 17.10
CA ASP A 404 -7.42 -2.40 18.32
C ASP A 404 -6.74 -1.29 19.15
N PRO A 405 -6.66 -0.05 18.62
CA PRO A 405 -6.04 1.05 19.33
C PRO A 405 -6.82 1.41 20.58
N GLN A 406 -6.13 1.41 21.72
CA GLN A 406 -6.71 1.78 23.02
C GLN A 406 -6.87 3.30 23.11
N ARG A 407 -7.95 3.78 23.72
CA ARG A 407 -8.23 5.22 23.83
C ARG A 407 -7.54 5.93 25.00
N GLU A 408 -7.11 5.18 26.00
CA GLU A 408 -6.66 5.67 27.31
C GLU A 408 -5.35 6.46 27.31
N THR A 409 -4.46 6.26 26.33
CA THR A 409 -3.26 7.08 26.15
C THR A 409 -3.42 8.10 25.03
N LYS A 410 -4.62 8.20 24.44
CA LYS A 410 -4.86 9.05 23.28
C LYS A 410 -5.70 10.25 23.65
N PHE A 411 -5.22 11.42 23.24
CA PHE A 411 -6.00 12.64 23.29
C PHE A 411 -5.96 13.32 21.93
N CYS A 412 -6.93 14.19 21.68
CA CYS A 412 -6.98 15.01 20.49
C CYS A 412 -6.66 16.46 20.80
N VAL A 413 -6.02 17.10 19.82
CA VAL A 413 -5.87 18.55 19.79
C VAL A 413 -6.59 19.06 18.55
N LEU A 414 -7.65 19.83 18.76
CA LEU A 414 -8.37 20.45 17.64
C LEU A 414 -7.52 21.57 17.06
N THR A 415 -7.47 21.59 15.73
CA THR A 415 -6.65 22.56 15.02
C THR A 415 -7.26 23.97 15.13
N PRO A 416 -6.45 25.05 15.17
CA PRO A 416 -6.98 26.41 15.33
C PRO A 416 -7.75 26.96 14.11
N TRP A 417 -7.63 26.30 12.97
CA TRP A 417 -8.09 26.74 11.64
C TRP A 417 -9.48 26.17 11.29
N ASP A 418 -9.74 24.93 11.69
CA ASP A 418 -10.99 24.22 11.45
C ASP A 418 -11.40 23.47 12.72
N GLN A 419 -12.62 23.73 13.18
CA GLN A 419 -13.19 23.18 14.41
C GLN A 419 -13.50 21.68 14.31
N ASN A 420 -13.55 21.13 13.09
CA ASN A 420 -13.78 19.70 12.86
C ASN A 420 -12.48 18.93 12.57
N SER A 421 -11.35 19.64 12.43
CA SER A 421 -10.04 19.05 12.18
C SER A 421 -9.27 18.91 13.48
N TYR A 422 -8.63 17.75 13.67
CA TYR A 422 -7.85 17.46 14.87
C TYR A 422 -6.71 16.49 14.59
N VAL A 423 -5.71 16.51 15.47
CA VAL A 423 -4.68 15.47 15.54
C VAL A 423 -4.94 14.56 16.72
N VAL A 424 -4.58 13.29 16.60
CA VAL A 424 -4.57 12.34 17.71
C VAL A 424 -3.14 12.16 18.17
N VAL A 425 -2.88 12.38 19.46
CA VAL A 425 -1.58 12.17 20.09
C VAL A 425 -1.68 10.94 20.96
N ASP A 426 -0.76 10.00 20.78
CA ASP A 426 -0.61 8.79 21.61
C ASP A 426 0.55 8.99 22.59
N LEU A 427 0.21 9.16 23.87
CA LEU A 427 1.11 9.57 24.94
C LEU A 427 1.06 8.59 26.12
N PRO A 428 1.92 7.55 26.13
CA PRO A 428 2.78 7.08 25.02
C PRO A 428 2.07 6.04 24.13
N GLU A 429 2.60 5.84 22.92
CA GLU A 429 2.22 4.70 22.06
C GLU A 429 2.88 3.40 22.57
N ALA A 430 4.17 3.46 22.91
CA ALA A 430 4.94 2.30 23.37
C ALA A 430 6.01 2.71 24.40
N ILE A 431 6.32 1.78 25.31
CA ILE A 431 7.43 1.92 26.27
C ILE A 431 8.29 0.67 26.21
N TRP A 432 9.58 0.86 25.91
CA TRP A 432 10.61 -0.19 25.93
C TRP A 432 11.56 0.01 27.10
N SER A 433 12.11 -1.07 27.62
CA SER A 433 13.19 -1.10 28.61
C SER A 433 14.13 -2.28 28.35
N ASN A 434 15.13 -2.47 29.22
CA ASN A 434 15.94 -3.69 29.26
C ASN A 434 15.13 -4.98 29.49
N LEU A 435 13.89 -4.88 29.98
CA LEU A 435 12.98 -6.02 30.12
C LEU A 435 12.28 -6.38 28.79
N GLY A 436 12.33 -5.50 27.79
CA GLY A 436 11.57 -5.60 26.53
C GLY A 436 10.48 -4.54 26.41
N LEU A 437 9.43 -4.84 25.63
CA LEU A 437 8.25 -3.98 25.46
C LEU A 437 7.34 -4.09 26.69
N ILE A 438 7.32 -3.06 27.53
CA ILE A 438 6.58 -3.07 28.81
C ILE A 438 5.21 -2.39 28.72
N TYR A 439 4.93 -1.66 27.64
CA TYR A 439 3.60 -1.14 27.37
C TYR A 439 3.42 -0.87 25.87
N LEU A 440 2.22 -1.14 25.37
CA LEU A 440 1.80 -0.84 24.00
C LEU A 440 0.32 -0.45 23.99
N ALA A 441 0.01 0.68 23.35
CA ALA A 441 -1.32 1.29 23.35
C ALA A 441 -2.30 0.70 22.32
N HIS A 442 -2.00 -0.51 21.82
CA HIS A 442 -2.71 -1.24 20.77
C HIS A 442 -2.13 -2.67 20.69
N THR A 443 -2.71 -3.51 19.85
CA THR A 443 -2.30 -4.90 19.60
C THR A 443 -1.54 -4.96 18.27
N HIS A 444 -0.38 -5.62 18.25
CA HIS A 444 0.29 -6.15 17.04
C HIS A 444 1.63 -6.80 17.40
N ILE A 445 2.27 -6.33 18.49
CA ILE A 445 3.47 -6.91 19.08
C ILE A 445 3.17 -7.25 20.53
N ASP A 446 3.63 -8.42 20.96
CA ASP A 446 3.48 -8.84 22.34
C ASP A 446 4.34 -8.02 23.30
N THR A 447 3.69 -7.50 24.34
CA THR A 447 4.35 -6.95 25.52
C THR A 447 4.84 -8.09 26.42
N ILE A 448 5.72 -7.80 27.38
CA ILE A 448 6.10 -8.81 28.37
C ILE A 448 4.91 -9.32 29.19
N TRP A 449 3.82 -8.54 29.28
CA TRP A 449 2.59 -8.92 29.98
C TRP A 449 1.70 -9.83 29.15
N SER A 450 1.50 -9.51 27.87
CA SER A 450 0.66 -10.34 26.98
C SER A 450 1.27 -11.71 26.75
N LYS A 451 2.61 -11.83 26.71
CA LYS A 451 3.31 -13.14 26.70
C LYS A 451 3.01 -14.01 27.92
N GLN A 452 2.65 -13.39 29.04
CA GLN A 452 2.27 -14.08 30.28
C GLN A 452 0.75 -14.28 30.38
N GLY A 453 -0.02 -13.89 29.36
CA GLY A 453 -1.49 -13.92 29.41
C GLY A 453 -2.09 -12.87 30.36
N ILE A 454 -1.33 -11.83 30.74
CA ILE A 454 -1.81 -10.78 31.64
C ILE A 454 -2.48 -9.67 30.81
N GLU A 455 -3.78 -9.49 31.01
CA GLU A 455 -4.53 -8.36 30.48
C GLU A 455 -4.39 -7.15 31.41
N LEU A 456 -3.98 -6.00 30.86
CA LEU A 456 -3.90 -4.76 31.63
C LEU A 456 -5.29 -4.11 31.74
N PRO A 457 -5.66 -3.55 32.91
CA PRO A 457 -6.97 -2.92 33.08
C PRO A 457 -7.10 -1.69 32.18
N LYS A 458 -8.30 -1.48 31.64
CA LYS A 458 -8.69 -0.27 30.90
C LYS A 458 -8.72 0.94 31.86
N LEU A 459 -8.23 2.08 31.43
CA LEU A 459 -8.14 3.34 32.19
C LEU A 459 -8.79 4.49 31.43
N GLU A 460 -9.28 5.54 32.08
CA GLU A 460 -9.71 6.77 31.39
C GLU A 460 -8.84 7.95 31.80
N TRP A 461 -8.76 8.95 30.92
CA TRP A 461 -8.19 10.24 31.29
C TRP A 461 -9.03 10.88 32.40
N ASN A 462 -8.38 11.34 33.46
CA ASN A 462 -8.99 12.29 34.38
C ASN A 462 -9.14 13.63 33.66
N ARG A 463 -10.31 14.25 33.82
CA ARG A 463 -10.68 15.47 33.10
C ARG A 463 -10.91 16.62 34.08
N TYR A 464 -10.20 17.72 33.88
CA TYR A 464 -10.29 18.89 34.74
C TYR A 464 -11.08 20.03 34.10
N ARG A 465 -11.68 20.90 34.91
CA ARG A 465 -12.51 22.04 34.44
C ARG A 465 -11.74 23.03 33.57
N ASN A 466 -10.43 23.19 33.81
CA ASN A 466 -9.56 24.01 32.97
C ASN A 466 -9.24 23.33 31.61
N GLY A 467 -9.68 22.09 31.40
CA GLY A 467 -9.42 21.26 30.24
C GLY A 467 -8.03 20.63 30.23
N ALA A 468 -7.34 20.58 31.37
CA ALA A 468 -6.20 19.70 31.55
C ALA A 468 -6.66 18.24 31.62
N LEU A 469 -5.77 17.33 31.25
CA LEU A 469 -5.96 15.88 31.36
C LEU A 469 -4.78 15.28 32.13
N ASP A 470 -5.02 14.25 32.93
CA ASP A 470 -3.96 13.37 33.40
C ASP A 470 -4.39 11.90 33.43
N ILE A 471 -3.40 11.02 33.47
CA ILE A 471 -3.59 9.58 33.61
C ILE A 471 -2.36 8.96 34.25
N GLU A 472 -2.55 7.88 35.01
CA GLU A 472 -1.48 7.07 35.58
C GLU A 472 -1.79 5.58 35.39
N ARG A 473 -0.77 4.82 34.99
CA ARG A 473 -0.82 3.36 34.87
C ARG A 473 0.24 2.73 35.77
N LYS A 474 -0.21 1.76 36.57
CA LYS A 474 0.65 0.83 37.30
C LYS A 474 0.73 -0.50 36.55
N LEU A 475 1.94 -0.97 36.27
CA LEU A 475 2.23 -2.25 35.64
C LEU A 475 2.38 -3.36 36.71
N PRO A 476 2.20 -4.64 36.33
CA PRO A 476 2.21 -5.77 37.29
C PRO A 476 3.47 -5.89 38.15
N ASN A 477 4.64 -5.50 37.64
CA ASN A 477 5.90 -5.54 38.38
C ASN A 477 6.19 -4.27 39.22
N GLY A 478 5.22 -3.37 39.36
CA GLY A 478 5.37 -2.15 40.16
C GLY A 478 5.86 -0.93 39.39
N ILE A 479 6.29 -1.04 38.13
CA ILE A 479 6.59 0.14 37.30
C ILE A 479 5.33 1.01 37.18
N VAL A 480 5.46 2.31 37.40
CA VAL A 480 4.36 3.28 37.24
C VAL A 480 4.75 4.31 36.21
N PHE A 481 3.87 4.62 35.27
CA PHE A 481 4.05 5.77 34.37
C PHE A 481 2.76 6.55 34.26
N GLY A 482 2.87 7.82 33.90
CA GLY A 482 1.71 8.65 33.67
C GLY A 482 2.01 9.85 32.79
N ALA A 483 0.96 10.55 32.42
CA ALA A 483 1.01 11.71 31.56
C ALA A 483 0.09 12.81 32.06
N LYS A 484 0.51 14.06 31.86
CA LYS A 484 -0.28 15.26 32.10
C LYS A 484 -0.28 16.14 30.87
N VAL A 485 -1.44 16.67 30.50
CA VAL A 485 -1.64 17.50 29.32
C VAL A 485 -2.31 18.80 29.73
N GLU A 486 -1.68 19.91 29.38
CA GLU A 486 -2.17 21.26 29.64
C GLU A 486 -2.25 22.06 28.35
N ARG A 487 -3.33 22.83 28.20
CA ARG A 487 -3.60 23.60 26.98
C ARG A 487 -3.47 25.09 27.24
N THR A 488 -2.83 25.78 26.31
CA THR A 488 -2.77 27.24 26.25
C THR A 488 -3.31 27.70 24.90
N ARG A 489 -3.31 29.01 24.66
CA ARG A 489 -3.60 29.56 23.31
C ARG A 489 -2.55 29.14 22.28
N ALA A 490 -1.27 29.13 22.68
CA ALA A 490 -0.16 28.95 21.76
C ALA A 490 0.19 27.47 21.53
N ALA A 491 -0.02 26.62 22.53
CA ALA A 491 0.44 25.24 22.50
C ALA A 491 -0.26 24.33 23.51
N VAL A 492 -0.06 23.04 23.33
CA VAL A 492 -0.32 21.99 24.30
C VAL A 492 1.02 21.60 24.94
N ARG A 493 1.12 21.79 26.26
CA ARG A 493 2.25 21.34 27.07
C ARG A 493 1.94 19.95 27.58
N MET A 494 2.89 19.05 27.43
CA MET A 494 2.77 17.66 27.86
C MET A 494 3.87 17.37 28.87
N GLU A 495 3.57 16.52 29.83
CA GLU A 495 4.55 15.95 30.74
C GLU A 495 4.30 14.44 30.80
N MET A 496 5.38 13.66 30.85
CA MET A 496 5.33 12.23 31.13
C MET A 496 6.26 11.92 32.28
N TRP A 497 5.86 11.02 33.18
CA TRP A 497 6.72 10.50 34.24
C TRP A 497 6.79 8.98 34.20
N LEU A 498 7.91 8.46 34.70
CA LEU A 498 8.13 7.03 34.88
C LEU A 498 8.83 6.79 36.21
N THR A 499 8.30 5.85 36.99
CA THR A 499 8.79 5.42 38.30
C THR A 499 9.20 3.97 38.21
N ASN A 500 10.44 3.66 38.59
CA ASN A 500 10.90 2.29 38.71
C ASN A 500 10.43 1.69 40.04
N GLY A 501 9.32 0.95 40.04
CA GLY A 501 8.86 0.21 41.22
C GLY A 501 9.41 -1.21 41.33
N THR A 502 10.43 -1.58 40.54
CA THR A 502 11.08 -2.89 40.63
C THR A 502 12.28 -2.84 41.59
N GLU A 503 12.82 -4.01 41.95
CA GLU A 503 14.00 -4.12 42.82
C GLU A 503 15.33 -3.94 42.07
N GLN A 504 15.30 -3.89 40.73
CA GLN A 504 16.49 -3.78 39.89
C GLN A 504 16.52 -2.45 39.13
N ARG A 505 17.71 -2.04 38.70
CA ARG A 505 17.87 -0.89 37.82
C ARG A 505 17.10 -1.12 36.51
N LEU A 506 16.31 -0.12 36.12
CA LEU A 506 15.56 -0.11 34.87
C LEU A 506 16.32 0.77 33.86
N SER A 507 16.72 0.19 32.74
CA SER A 507 17.56 0.86 31.74
C SER A 507 16.98 0.78 30.34
N ASP A 508 17.58 1.53 29.42
CA ASP A 508 17.17 1.57 28.00
C ASP A 508 15.70 1.98 27.78
N LEU A 509 15.26 2.98 28.55
CA LEU A 509 13.88 3.46 28.63
C LEU A 509 13.46 4.32 27.43
N ARG A 510 13.18 3.67 26.30
CA ARG A 510 12.75 4.34 25.06
C ARG A 510 11.22 4.46 25.02
N ILE A 511 10.74 5.66 24.71
CA ILE A 511 9.31 5.96 24.60
C ILE A 511 8.99 6.28 23.15
N GLN A 512 7.92 5.69 22.63
CA GLN A 512 7.35 6.09 21.35
C GLN A 512 6.15 7.00 21.59
N ILE A 513 6.15 8.17 20.95
CA ILE A 513 5.06 9.15 21.00
C ILE A 513 4.63 9.46 19.58
N CYS A 514 3.34 9.24 19.31
CA CYS A 514 2.81 9.29 17.94
C CYS A 514 1.87 10.46 17.77
N VAL A 515 2.15 11.32 16.79
CA VAL A 515 1.20 12.36 16.36
C VAL A 515 0.58 11.92 15.05
N MET A 516 -0.69 11.50 15.09
CA MET A 516 -1.46 11.01 13.94
C MET A 516 -2.34 12.13 13.35
N THR A 517 -2.16 12.41 12.06
CA THR A 517 -2.76 13.58 11.39
C THR A 517 -3.88 13.23 10.41
N LYS A 518 -4.36 11.97 10.39
CA LYS A 518 -5.45 11.53 9.50
C LYS A 518 -6.65 12.48 9.51
N MET A 519 -7.01 12.97 10.69
CA MET A 519 -8.20 13.80 10.91
C MET A 519 -7.93 15.31 10.83
N ALA A 520 -6.69 15.71 10.51
CA ALA A 520 -6.33 17.11 10.29
C ALA A 520 -6.38 17.40 8.79
N ALA A 521 -7.33 18.25 8.36
CA ALA A 521 -7.50 18.59 6.96
C ALA A 521 -6.19 19.16 6.36
N GLY A 522 -5.76 18.57 5.24
CA GLY A 522 -4.51 18.90 4.55
C GLY A 522 -3.26 18.15 5.04
N PHE A 523 -3.38 17.25 6.04
CA PHE A 523 -2.23 16.53 6.63
C PHE A 523 -2.31 15.00 6.52
N ALA A 524 -3.23 14.46 5.72
CA ALA A 524 -3.47 13.01 5.62
C ALA A 524 -2.53 12.27 4.63
N GLN A 525 -1.63 12.97 3.94
CA GLN A 525 -0.74 12.37 2.94
C GLN A 525 0.22 11.35 3.57
N GLN A 526 0.22 10.12 3.05
CA GLN A 526 1.13 9.03 3.42
C GLN A 526 2.50 9.22 2.74
N THR A 527 3.26 10.20 3.25
CA THR A 527 4.62 10.53 2.80
C THR A 527 5.45 11.08 3.96
N ASN A 528 6.77 11.09 3.82
CA ASN A 528 7.67 11.85 4.69
C ASN A 528 8.18 13.15 4.04
N ASP A 529 7.87 13.41 2.76
CA ASP A 529 8.36 14.58 2.02
C ASP A 529 7.81 15.91 2.59
N ASN A 530 6.67 15.85 3.27
CA ASN A 530 6.06 16.98 3.96
C ASN A 530 6.53 17.13 5.40
N LYS A 531 7.54 16.37 5.86
CA LYS A 531 8.02 16.40 7.24
C LYS A 531 9.42 16.98 7.34
N VAL A 532 9.66 17.70 8.44
CA VAL A 532 10.98 18.20 8.83
C VAL A 532 11.37 17.54 10.14
N PHE A 533 12.52 16.87 10.14
CA PHE A 533 13.07 16.18 11.31
C PHE A 533 14.30 16.96 11.82
N THR A 534 14.18 17.64 12.95
CA THR A 534 15.25 18.48 13.52
C THR A 534 15.24 18.35 15.02
N ASN A 535 16.07 17.47 15.58
CA ASN A 535 16.06 17.15 17.01
C ASN A 535 16.08 18.42 17.90
N PRO A 536 15.12 18.61 18.83
CA PRO A 536 14.04 17.68 19.22
C PRO A 536 12.71 17.86 18.48
N TYR A 537 12.62 18.80 17.56
CA TYR A 537 11.43 19.15 16.81
C TYR A 537 11.18 18.19 15.63
N VAL A 538 9.92 17.82 15.46
CA VAL A 538 9.41 17.24 14.22
C VAL A 538 8.17 18.00 13.81
N ALA A 539 8.13 18.43 12.55
CA ALA A 539 7.02 19.19 11.99
C ALA A 539 6.47 18.51 10.73
N CYS A 540 5.15 18.48 10.61
CA CYS A 540 4.44 18.02 9.42
C CYS A 540 3.80 19.24 8.75
N ARG A 541 4.02 19.41 7.44
CA ARG A 541 3.49 20.49 6.61
C ARG A 541 2.18 20.06 5.94
N SER A 542 1.25 20.98 5.83
CA SER A 542 0.03 20.80 5.03
C SER A 542 0.35 20.64 3.54
N ASP A 543 -0.59 20.05 2.82
CA ASP A 543 -0.60 19.92 1.37
C ASP A 543 -0.47 21.26 0.63
N ASP A 544 -1.12 22.32 1.14
CA ASP A 544 -1.04 23.69 0.62
C ASP A 544 0.30 24.40 0.94
N GLY A 545 1.15 23.80 1.78
CA GLY A 545 2.45 24.34 2.15
C GLY A 545 2.45 25.51 3.14
N LYS A 546 1.28 25.91 3.67
CA LYS A 546 1.12 27.12 4.49
C LYS A 546 1.11 26.86 5.99
N ARG A 547 0.92 25.60 6.39
CA ARG A 547 0.51 25.22 7.74
C ARG A 547 1.36 24.09 8.26
N TRP A 548 1.59 24.09 9.57
CA TRP A 548 2.46 23.14 10.23
C TRP A 548 1.85 22.64 11.53
N ILE A 549 2.10 21.37 11.82
CA ILE A 549 1.86 20.73 13.12
C ILE A 549 3.23 20.33 13.66
N ILE A 550 3.59 20.84 14.83
CA ILE A 550 4.93 20.72 15.41
C ILE A 550 4.82 19.96 16.71
N THR A 551 5.70 18.97 16.91
CA THR A 551 5.87 18.27 18.18
C THR A 551 7.34 18.25 18.60
N ALA A 552 7.61 18.30 19.90
CA ALA A 552 8.96 18.16 20.43
C ALA A 552 8.94 17.54 21.83
N TRP A 553 9.96 16.75 22.16
CA TRP A 553 10.16 16.18 23.48
C TRP A 553 11.56 16.40 24.02
N GLU A 554 11.64 16.69 25.31
CA GLU A 554 12.88 16.66 26.07
C GLU A 554 13.47 15.24 26.02
N GLY A 555 14.79 15.15 25.82
CA GLY A 555 15.44 13.85 25.68
C GLY A 555 15.05 13.11 24.39
N CYS A 556 14.59 13.82 23.35
CA CYS A 556 14.32 13.23 22.04
C CYS A 556 15.54 12.45 21.52
N HIS A 557 15.41 11.12 21.47
CA HIS A 557 16.45 10.22 20.98
C HIS A 557 16.25 9.88 19.51
N ARG A 558 15.00 9.94 19.02
CA ARG A 558 14.65 9.52 17.66
C ARG A 558 13.53 10.40 17.06
N PRO A 559 13.86 11.41 16.25
CA PRO A 559 12.89 12.10 15.41
C PRO A 559 12.65 11.30 14.12
N TRP A 560 11.41 10.89 13.83
CA TRP A 560 11.10 10.10 12.62
C TRP A 560 9.61 10.14 12.21
N GLY A 561 9.29 9.55 11.07
CA GLY A 561 7.92 9.41 10.57
C GLY A 561 7.79 8.18 9.67
N ASN A 562 6.56 7.65 9.53
CA ASN A 562 6.29 6.46 8.72
C ASN A 562 5.67 6.86 7.39
N ALA A 563 6.27 6.56 6.24
CA ALA A 563 5.64 6.92 4.96
C ALA A 563 4.28 6.23 4.74
N LYS A 564 4.03 5.05 5.32
CA LYS A 564 2.75 4.31 5.20
C LYS A 564 1.65 4.84 6.13
N CYS A 565 1.94 5.78 7.02
CA CYS A 565 0.96 6.37 7.92
C CYS A 565 1.34 7.83 8.14
N PRO A 566 0.46 8.84 7.95
CA PRO A 566 0.86 10.25 7.93
C PRO A 566 1.41 10.78 9.28
N CYS A 567 1.60 9.92 10.29
CA CYS A 567 2.13 10.22 11.60
C CYS A 567 3.62 10.59 11.63
N PHE A 568 4.01 11.24 12.72
CA PHE A 568 5.38 11.64 13.00
C PHE A 568 5.66 11.64 14.50
N HIS A 569 6.94 11.57 14.85
CA HIS A 569 7.44 11.14 16.15
C HIS A 569 8.62 12.01 16.59
N SER A 570 8.56 12.52 17.82
CA SER A 570 9.71 13.06 18.55
C SER A 570 9.85 12.18 19.79
N ASP A 571 10.49 11.03 19.62
CA ASP A 571 10.48 9.96 20.63
C ASP A 571 11.52 10.24 21.72
N PRO A 572 11.11 10.43 22.99
CA PRO A 572 12.06 10.63 24.06
C PRO A 572 12.69 9.32 24.57
N LYS A 573 13.81 9.45 25.27
CA LYS A 573 14.39 8.37 26.09
C LYS A 573 14.60 8.89 27.51
N PHE A 574 14.00 8.22 28.49
CA PHE A 574 14.30 8.50 29.90
C PHE A 574 15.74 8.06 30.21
N PRO A 575 16.45 8.75 31.13
CA PRO A 575 17.66 8.19 31.72
C PRO A 575 17.31 6.89 32.46
N ASP A 576 18.32 6.05 32.70
CA ASP A 576 18.14 4.86 33.53
C ASP A 576 17.66 5.24 34.94
N LEU A 577 16.87 4.37 35.56
CA LEU A 577 16.24 4.60 36.86
C LEU A 577 16.67 3.55 37.87
N GLU A 578 17.18 3.99 39.01
CA GLU A 578 17.39 3.11 40.16
C GLU A 578 16.05 2.73 40.83
N PRO A 579 15.99 1.66 41.63
CA PRO A 579 14.78 1.28 42.37
C PRO A 579 14.18 2.44 43.18
N GLY A 580 12.88 2.67 43.01
CA GLY A 580 12.13 3.77 43.64
C GLY A 580 12.28 5.14 42.95
N GLU A 581 13.18 5.28 41.98
CA GLU A 581 13.42 6.56 41.31
C GLU A 581 12.28 6.92 40.34
N THR A 582 11.93 8.21 40.32
CA THR A 582 10.99 8.81 39.36
C THR A 582 11.71 9.87 38.52
N LYS A 583 11.49 9.86 37.20
CA LYS A 583 11.88 10.95 36.31
C LYS A 583 10.71 11.48 35.52
N ARG A 584 10.85 12.71 35.04
CA ARG A 584 9.88 13.43 34.23
C ARG A 584 10.54 13.92 32.95
N LEU A 585 9.79 13.92 31.87
CA LEU A 585 10.16 14.53 30.59
C LEU A 585 9.01 15.41 30.12
N ARG A 586 9.36 16.50 29.45
CA ARG A 586 8.40 17.46 28.92
C ARG A 586 8.25 17.35 27.42
N GLY A 587 7.04 17.66 26.95
CA GLY A 587 6.65 17.66 25.57
C GLY A 587 5.93 18.95 25.17
N TRP A 588 5.96 19.23 23.88
CA TRP A 588 5.34 20.38 23.26
C TRP A 588 4.60 19.96 22.01
N LEU A 589 3.39 20.51 21.80
CA LEU A 589 2.69 20.44 20.53
C LEU A 589 2.08 21.81 20.19
N SER A 590 2.31 22.29 18.98
CA SER A 590 1.74 23.55 18.50
C SER A 590 1.37 23.50 17.02
N PHE A 591 0.64 24.52 16.59
CA PHE A 591 0.28 24.76 15.20
C PHE A 591 0.90 26.06 14.75
N TYR A 592 1.38 26.10 13.51
CA TYR A 592 2.04 27.28 12.94
C TYR A 592 1.56 27.55 11.52
N GLU A 593 1.32 28.83 11.22
CA GLU A 593 1.01 29.35 9.89
C GLU A 593 2.18 30.21 9.41
N GLY A 594 2.82 29.79 8.32
CA GLY A 594 4.00 30.47 7.80
C GLY A 594 4.90 29.54 6.99
N THR A 595 5.89 30.14 6.35
CA THR A 595 6.84 29.44 5.46
C THR A 595 8.19 29.18 6.11
N ASP A 596 8.55 29.91 7.16
CA ASP A 596 9.82 29.74 7.86
C ASP A 596 9.65 28.89 9.12
N ILE A 597 9.80 27.58 8.96
CA ILE A 597 9.69 26.61 10.06
C ILE A 597 10.89 26.67 11.02
N ASN A 598 12.06 27.08 10.53
CA ASN A 598 13.26 27.16 11.36
C ASN A 598 13.19 28.35 12.32
N ALA A 599 12.66 29.49 11.87
CA ALA A 599 12.37 30.61 12.75
C ALA A 599 11.33 30.23 13.82
N GLU A 600 10.31 29.46 13.46
CA GLU A 600 9.32 28.99 14.43
C GLU A 600 9.92 28.04 15.47
N PHE A 601 10.83 27.13 15.08
CA PHE A 601 11.56 26.31 16.05
C PHE A 601 12.37 27.15 17.04
N LYS A 602 13.06 28.21 16.56
CA LYS A 602 13.79 29.14 17.45
C LYS A 602 12.84 29.87 18.40
N ARG A 603 11.71 30.38 17.90
CA ARG A 603 10.70 31.04 18.72
C ARG A 603 10.13 30.11 19.79
N ILE A 604 9.86 28.85 19.45
CA ILE A 604 9.40 27.84 20.42
C ILE A 604 10.50 27.59 21.47
N GLU A 605 11.75 27.44 21.05
CA GLU A 605 12.89 27.22 21.96
C GLU A 605 13.02 28.37 22.98
N GLU A 606 12.88 29.61 22.53
CA GLU A 606 12.92 30.83 23.36
C GLU A 606 11.80 30.90 24.41
N THR A 607 10.72 30.13 24.26
CA THR A 607 9.67 30.05 25.30
C THR A 607 10.14 29.31 26.55
N GLY A 608 11.27 28.59 26.48
CA GLY A 608 11.77 27.80 27.60
C GLY A 608 10.84 26.64 27.96
N TRP A 609 10.11 26.07 27.00
CA TRP A 609 9.03 25.10 27.23
C TRP A 609 9.41 23.85 28.05
N ARG A 610 10.72 23.52 28.12
CA ARG A 610 11.28 22.46 28.97
C ARG A 610 11.36 22.82 30.45
N GLN A 611 11.11 24.07 30.84
CA GLN A 611 11.02 24.49 32.24
C GLN A 611 9.62 24.19 32.81
N PRO A 612 9.46 24.08 34.13
CA PRO A 612 8.16 23.78 34.75
C PRO A 612 7.10 24.81 34.35
#